data_AF-A0A9D8S1T9-F1
#
_entry.id   AF-A0A9D8S1T9-F1
#
_cell.length_a   1.000
_cell.length_b   1.000
_cell.length_c   1.000
_cell.angle_alpha   90.00
_cell.angle_beta   90.00
_cell.angle_gamma   90.00
#
_symmetry.space_group_name_H-M   'P 1'
#
loop_
_entity.id
_entity.type
_entity.pdbx_description
1 polymer ?
#
loop_
_entity_poly.entity_id
_entity_poly.type
_entity_poly.pdbx_seq_one_letter_code
_entity_poly.pdbx_strand_id
1 'polypeptide(L)'
;MFLLEDGTYAIVDYEAEFKKLNKIKYLNYIARVMEKYYKEDENFNLRLVIIYTGDVKSAESVFETSCITLRMEQAFLSHIDGEAAFDTIRQKVGSGTPLEDDDLMKLVLLPLTIPGTEGKQVMLEKVVELAEQVKDNEQQIFILSGVIVASDKFINREYLEQIRRRINMTQLGQMYEKEKIEYANKKTREMALKMLKRNIDIVDIMEVTGMTEAEILRLQDEAVTV
;
A
#
# COMPACT_ATOMS: atom_id res chain seq x y z
N MET A 1 -0.88 11.16 0.13
CA MET A 1 -0.10 12.42 0.21
C MET A 1 1.02 12.16 1.18
N PHE A 2 2.25 12.50 0.80
CA PHE A 2 3.45 12.30 1.58
C PHE A 2 4.11 13.66 1.83
N LEU A 3 4.73 13.85 2.99
CA LEU A 3 5.66 14.96 3.24
C LEU A 3 7.06 14.46 2.89
N LEU A 4 7.75 15.19 2.02
CA LEU A 4 9.10 14.87 1.58
C LEU A 4 10.14 15.56 2.48
N GLU A 5 11.38 15.06 2.44
CA GLU A 5 12.50 15.60 3.24
C GLU A 5 12.79 17.08 2.95
N ASP A 6 12.52 17.52 1.72
CA ASP A 6 12.66 18.92 1.30
C ASP A 6 11.51 19.83 1.78
N GLY A 7 10.58 19.30 2.56
CA GLY A 7 9.42 20.02 3.10
C GLY A 7 8.25 20.16 2.13
N THR A 8 8.34 19.62 0.92
CA THR A 8 7.23 19.64 -0.05
C THR A 8 6.27 18.47 0.15
N TYR A 9 5.05 18.61 -0.37
CA TYR A 9 4.03 17.56 -0.33
C TYR A 9 3.97 16.83 -1.67
N ALA A 10 3.84 15.50 -1.66
CA ALA A 10 3.71 14.71 -2.88
C ALA A 10 2.40 13.92 -2.92
N ILE A 11 1.70 14.01 -4.04
CA ILE A 11 0.73 12.99 -4.48
C ILE A 11 1.50 12.07 -5.42
N VAL A 12 1.47 10.78 -5.11
CA VAL A 12 2.07 9.74 -5.94
C VAL A 12 0.94 8.88 -6.48
N ASP A 13 0.96 8.64 -7.79
CA ASP A 13 0.08 7.68 -8.45
C ASP A 13 0.91 6.82 -9.41
N TYR A 14 0.37 5.66 -9.81
CA TYR A 14 1.04 4.78 -10.76
C TYR A 14 0.12 4.32 -11.88
N GLU A 15 0.67 4.28 -13.09
CA GLU A 15 -0.07 4.01 -14.32
C GLU A 15 0.60 2.90 -15.13
N ALA A 16 -0.20 1.92 -15.55
CA ALA A 16 0.25 0.86 -16.45
C ALA A 16 0.14 1.25 -17.93
N GLU A 17 -0.59 2.31 -18.23
CA GLU A 17 -0.83 2.80 -19.59
C GLU A 17 -0.85 4.33 -19.58
N PHE A 18 -0.37 4.95 -20.66
CA PHE A 18 -0.52 6.39 -20.83
C PHE A 18 -1.91 6.72 -21.38
N LYS A 19 -2.75 7.37 -20.55
CA LYS A 19 -4.07 7.91 -20.97
C LYS A 19 -4.16 9.39 -20.65
N LYS A 20 -4.42 10.23 -21.66
CA LYS A 20 -4.65 11.67 -21.46
C LYS A 20 -5.85 11.96 -20.55
N LEU A 21 -6.85 11.09 -20.53
CA LEU A 21 -8.01 11.25 -19.64
C LEU A 21 -7.65 11.17 -18.15
N ASN A 22 -6.58 10.45 -17.79
CA ASN A 22 -6.14 10.33 -16.40
C ASN A 22 -5.69 11.68 -15.82
N LYS A 23 -5.39 12.69 -16.65
CA LYS A 23 -5.05 14.04 -16.18
C LYS A 23 -6.22 14.69 -15.43
N ILE A 24 -7.46 14.39 -15.81
CA ILE A 24 -8.65 14.86 -15.10
C ILE A 24 -8.75 14.24 -13.70
N LYS A 25 -8.42 12.95 -13.57
CA LYS A 25 -8.33 12.25 -12.28
C LYS A 25 -7.32 12.95 -11.35
N TYR A 26 -6.17 13.34 -11.88
CA TYR A 26 -5.13 14.02 -11.09
C TYR A 26 -5.56 15.42 -10.64
N LEU A 27 -6.24 16.19 -11.50
CA LEU A 27 -6.81 17.49 -11.11
C LEU A 27 -7.78 17.34 -9.93
N ASN A 28 -8.62 16.29 -9.93
CA ASN A 28 -9.52 16.02 -8.81
C ASN A 28 -8.78 15.68 -7.51
N TYR A 29 -7.67 14.95 -7.59
CA TYR A 29 -6.83 14.67 -6.42
C TYR A 29 -6.19 15.93 -5.86
N ILE A 30 -5.63 16.76 -6.75
CA ILE A 30 -5.03 18.04 -6.39
C ILE A 30 -6.08 18.91 -5.71
N ALA A 31 -7.26 19.10 -6.31
CA ALA A 31 -8.33 19.93 -5.74
C ALA A 31 -8.68 19.51 -4.31
N ARG A 32 -8.90 18.21 -4.07
CA ARG A 32 -9.22 17.66 -2.73
C ARG A 32 -8.11 17.90 -1.70
N VAL A 33 -6.85 17.80 -2.13
CA VAL A 33 -5.70 18.06 -1.24
C VAL A 33 -5.60 19.55 -0.95
N MET A 34 -5.71 20.40 -1.98
CA MET A 34 -5.70 21.85 -1.82
C MET A 34 -6.81 22.30 -0.87
N GLU A 35 -8.07 21.87 -1.06
CA GLU A 35 -9.19 22.23 -0.18
C GLU A 35 -8.94 21.89 1.30
N LYS A 36 -8.22 20.79 1.58
CA LYS A 36 -7.99 20.33 2.94
C LYS A 36 -6.79 21.00 3.61
N TYR A 37 -5.72 21.24 2.85
CA TYR A 37 -4.41 21.61 3.40
C TYR A 37 -3.94 23.00 3.01
N TYR A 38 -4.48 23.58 1.94
CA TYR A 38 -4.19 24.96 1.54
C TYR A 38 -4.93 25.91 2.48
N LYS A 39 -4.28 26.25 3.59
CA LYS A 39 -4.82 27.09 4.68
C LYS A 39 -4.14 28.45 4.76
N GLU A 40 -4.01 29.13 3.62
CA GLU A 40 -3.30 30.43 3.51
C GLU A 40 -1.83 30.37 3.96
N ASP A 41 -1.25 29.17 3.97
CA ASP A 41 0.16 28.95 4.27
C ASP A 41 1.00 29.22 3.01
N GLU A 42 1.86 30.24 3.06
CA GLU A 42 2.71 30.66 1.93
C GLU A 42 3.72 29.58 1.52
N ASN A 43 4.01 28.60 2.39
CA ASN A 43 5.01 27.57 2.12
C ASN A 43 4.44 26.26 1.57
N PHE A 44 3.12 26.16 1.35
CA PHE A 44 2.52 24.93 0.83
C PHE A 44 2.91 24.70 -0.65
N ASN A 45 3.72 23.67 -0.89
CA ASN A 45 4.13 23.26 -2.23
C ASN A 45 3.73 21.80 -2.50
N LEU A 46 2.87 21.59 -3.49
CA LEU A 46 2.34 20.28 -3.85
C LEU A 46 2.90 19.80 -5.19
N ARG A 47 3.56 18.65 -5.14
CA ARG A 47 4.14 17.92 -6.27
C ARG A 47 3.23 16.75 -6.64
N LEU A 48 3.13 16.49 -7.94
CA LEU A 48 2.45 15.33 -8.48
C LEU A 48 3.47 14.44 -9.18
N VAL A 49 3.69 13.25 -8.65
CA VAL A 49 4.62 12.25 -9.19
C VAL A 49 3.80 11.10 -9.77
N ILE A 50 4.03 10.81 -11.06
CA ILE A 50 3.42 9.68 -11.75
C ILE A 50 4.48 8.63 -12.04
N ILE A 51 4.30 7.43 -11.49
CA ILE A 51 5.18 6.29 -11.72
C ILE A 51 4.57 5.43 -12.84
N TYR A 52 5.31 5.27 -13.92
CA TYR A 52 4.92 4.47 -15.07
C TYR A 52 5.54 3.08 -14.99
N THR A 53 4.74 2.03 -15.19
CA THR A 53 5.25 0.65 -15.25
C THR A 53 6.03 0.37 -16.53
N GLY A 54 6.62 -0.82 -16.65
CA GLY A 54 7.45 -1.28 -17.76
C GLY A 54 6.83 -1.14 -19.16
N ASP A 55 5.50 -1.04 -19.23
CA ASP A 55 4.74 -0.89 -20.47
C ASP A 55 4.80 0.53 -21.07
N VAL A 56 5.20 1.52 -20.27
CA VAL A 56 5.23 2.93 -20.69
C VAL A 56 6.66 3.46 -20.59
N LYS A 57 7.26 3.75 -21.75
CA LYS A 57 8.64 4.26 -21.84
C LYS A 57 8.76 5.78 -21.76
N SER A 58 7.69 6.49 -22.12
CA SER A 58 7.64 7.94 -22.08
C SER A 58 6.19 8.42 -22.02
N ALA A 59 5.99 9.63 -21.51
CA ALA A 59 4.68 10.24 -21.38
C ALA A 59 4.79 11.77 -21.44
N GLU A 60 3.72 12.46 -21.84
CA GLU A 60 3.66 13.92 -21.72
C GLU A 60 3.64 14.31 -20.23
N SER A 61 4.64 15.09 -19.80
CA SER A 61 4.81 15.58 -18.42
C SER A 61 4.01 16.86 -18.13
N VAL A 62 3.51 17.53 -19.18
CA VAL A 62 2.70 18.74 -19.07
C VAL A 62 1.36 18.50 -19.76
N PHE A 63 0.28 18.80 -19.06
CA PHE A 63 -1.06 18.90 -19.62
C PHE A 63 -1.52 20.35 -19.52
N GLU A 64 -1.72 21.00 -20.65
CA GLU A 64 -1.98 22.43 -20.72
C GLU A 64 -3.26 22.71 -21.52
N THR A 65 -4.09 23.58 -20.96
CA THR A 65 -5.26 24.20 -21.59
C THR A 65 -5.17 25.71 -21.39
N SER A 66 -6.08 26.49 -21.99
CA SER A 66 -6.06 27.95 -21.87
C SER A 66 -6.21 28.48 -20.44
N CYS A 67 -6.72 27.67 -19.50
CA CYS A 67 -6.94 28.09 -18.11
C CYS A 67 -6.20 27.25 -17.07
N ILE A 68 -5.57 26.13 -17.47
CA ILE A 68 -4.95 25.19 -16.54
C ILE A 68 -3.64 24.67 -17.15
N THR A 69 -2.56 24.72 -16.37
CA THR A 69 -1.31 24.00 -16.66
C THR A 69 -1.01 23.03 -15.54
N LEU A 70 -1.10 21.74 -15.82
CA LEU A 70 -0.72 20.66 -14.90
C LEU A 70 0.68 20.16 -15.27
N ARG A 71 1.64 20.29 -14.34
CA ARG A 71 3.00 19.75 -14.47
C ARG A 71 3.12 18.52 -13.59
N MET A 72 3.63 17.44 -14.15
CA MET A 72 3.83 16.16 -13.47
C MET A 72 5.31 15.81 -13.49
N GLU A 73 5.81 15.41 -12.34
CA GLU A 73 7.05 14.66 -12.24
C GLU A 73 6.77 13.22 -12.63
N GLN A 74 7.73 12.58 -13.29
CA GLN A 74 7.54 11.25 -13.87
C GLN A 74 8.72 10.37 -13.57
N ALA A 75 8.42 9.15 -13.14
CA ALA A 75 9.40 8.07 -13.03
C ALA A 75 8.96 6.93 -13.95
N PHE A 76 9.91 6.32 -14.65
CA PHE A 76 9.64 5.23 -15.59
C PHE A 76 10.36 3.97 -15.12
N LEU A 77 9.61 2.99 -14.63
CA LEU A 77 10.16 1.70 -14.21
C LEU A 77 10.73 0.91 -15.39
N SER A 78 10.31 1.23 -16.62
CA SER A 78 10.90 0.68 -17.85
C SER A 78 12.37 1.05 -18.05
N HIS A 79 12.90 2.04 -17.32
CA HIS A 79 14.32 2.42 -17.38
C HIS A 79 15.17 1.65 -16.37
N ILE A 80 14.56 0.80 -15.55
CA ILE A 80 15.26 -0.08 -14.63
C ILE A 80 15.50 -1.41 -15.33
N ASP A 81 16.75 -1.86 -15.37
CA ASP A 81 17.08 -3.22 -15.79
C ASP A 81 16.65 -4.21 -14.68
N GLY A 82 15.42 -4.69 -14.79
CA GLY A 82 14.82 -5.56 -13.79
C GLY A 82 15.52 -6.91 -13.65
N GLU A 83 16.01 -7.49 -14.75
CA GLU A 83 16.71 -8.78 -14.71
C GLU A 83 18.09 -8.64 -14.06
N ALA A 84 18.85 -7.59 -14.41
CA ALA A 84 20.14 -7.33 -13.76
C ALA A 84 19.99 -7.02 -12.27
N ALA A 85 18.96 -6.25 -11.89
CA ALA A 85 18.65 -5.97 -10.49
C ALA A 85 18.24 -7.24 -9.74
N PHE A 86 17.40 -8.10 -10.33
CA PHE A 86 17.04 -9.39 -9.75
C PHE A 86 18.27 -10.27 -9.53
N ASP A 87 19.12 -10.43 -10.54
CA ASP A 87 20.32 -11.27 -10.46
C ASP A 87 21.29 -10.80 -9.38
N THR A 88 21.44 -9.48 -9.23
CA THR A 88 22.28 -8.86 -8.19
C THR A 88 21.76 -9.21 -6.79
N ILE A 89 20.46 -9.03 -6.56
CA ILE A 89 19.85 -9.30 -5.25
C ILE A 89 19.84 -10.80 -4.97
N ARG A 90 19.61 -11.65 -6.00
CA ARG A 90 19.69 -13.11 -5.87
C ARG A 90 21.09 -13.56 -5.41
N GLN A 91 22.16 -12.97 -5.94
CA GLN A 91 23.52 -13.27 -5.48
C GLN A 91 23.75 -12.85 -4.02
N LYS A 92 23.20 -11.71 -3.59
CA LYS A 92 23.25 -11.29 -2.17
C LYS A 92 22.57 -12.32 -1.27
N VAL A 93 21.35 -12.73 -1.60
CA VAL A 93 20.61 -13.75 -0.83
C VAL A 93 21.38 -15.08 -0.80
N GLY A 94 21.88 -15.55 -1.95
CA GLY A 94 22.62 -16.82 -2.04
C GLY A 94 23.97 -16.82 -1.30
N SER A 95 24.61 -15.66 -1.16
CA SER A 95 25.85 -15.51 -0.38
C SER A 95 25.62 -15.22 1.10
N GLY A 96 24.37 -15.00 1.52
CA GLY A 96 24.04 -14.57 2.89
C GLY A 96 24.41 -13.12 3.19
N THR A 97 24.65 -12.31 2.16
CA THR A 97 24.85 -10.85 2.31
C THR A 97 23.53 -10.21 2.75
N PRO A 98 23.52 -9.36 3.80
CA PRO A 98 22.31 -8.67 4.23
C PRO A 98 21.70 -7.82 3.11
N LEU A 99 20.37 -7.82 3.01
CA LEU A 99 19.64 -6.94 2.09
C LEU A 99 19.45 -5.57 2.74
N GLU A 100 19.70 -4.52 1.96
CA GLU A 100 19.43 -3.12 2.34
C GLU A 100 18.01 -2.72 1.93
N ASP A 101 17.48 -1.62 2.48
CA ASP A 101 16.13 -1.14 2.16
C ASP A 101 15.89 -0.92 0.66
N ASP A 102 16.93 -0.48 -0.06
CA ASP A 102 16.89 -0.33 -1.52
C ASP A 102 16.75 -1.68 -2.24
N ASP A 103 17.38 -2.76 -1.74
CA ASP A 103 17.19 -4.11 -2.29
C ASP A 103 15.74 -4.58 -2.08
N LEU A 104 15.19 -4.36 -0.88
CA LEU A 104 13.81 -4.73 -0.55
C LEU A 104 12.81 -3.99 -1.44
N MET A 105 12.99 -2.68 -1.59
CA MET A 105 12.15 -1.85 -2.46
C MET A 105 12.26 -2.26 -3.93
N LYS A 106 13.47 -2.57 -4.41
CA LYS A 106 13.67 -3.10 -5.77
C LYS A 106 12.89 -4.38 -5.97
N LEU A 107 13.00 -5.37 -5.08
CA LEU A 107 12.25 -6.63 -5.19
C LEU A 107 10.73 -6.39 -5.31
N VAL A 108 10.17 -5.46 -4.52
CA VAL A 108 8.75 -5.08 -4.60
C VAL A 108 8.38 -4.49 -5.97
N LEU A 109 9.26 -3.70 -6.56
CA LEU A 109 9.02 -3.00 -7.83
C LEU A 109 9.38 -3.82 -9.07
N LEU A 110 10.22 -4.85 -8.97
CA LEU A 110 10.72 -5.65 -10.10
C LEU A 110 9.61 -6.18 -11.02
N PRO A 111 8.50 -6.73 -10.52
CA PRO A 111 7.42 -7.17 -11.40
C PRO A 111 6.87 -6.03 -12.26
N LEU A 112 6.92 -4.78 -11.78
CA LEU A 112 6.42 -3.61 -12.50
C LEU A 112 7.42 -3.04 -13.51
N THR A 113 8.68 -3.47 -13.52
CA THR A 113 9.68 -3.02 -14.52
C THR A 113 9.53 -3.77 -15.84
N ILE A 114 8.88 -4.93 -15.84
CA ILE A 114 8.72 -5.80 -17.01
C ILE A 114 7.45 -5.41 -17.80
N PRO A 115 7.52 -5.28 -19.13
CA PRO A 115 6.34 -5.06 -19.96
C PRO A 115 5.51 -6.34 -20.13
N GLY A 116 4.19 -6.19 -20.25
CA GLY A 116 3.25 -7.27 -20.56
C GLY A 116 2.91 -8.18 -19.37
N THR A 117 1.65 -8.61 -19.28
CA THR A 117 1.13 -9.36 -18.13
C THR A 117 1.87 -10.66 -17.85
N GLU A 118 2.26 -11.40 -18.88
CA GLU A 118 3.01 -12.67 -18.74
C GLU A 118 4.40 -12.44 -18.14
N GLY A 119 5.17 -11.47 -18.67
CA GLY A 119 6.50 -11.15 -18.16
C GLY A 119 6.47 -10.67 -16.71
N LYS A 120 5.48 -9.83 -16.37
CA LYS A 120 5.25 -9.38 -14.98
C LYS A 120 4.95 -10.55 -14.05
N GLN A 121 4.12 -11.50 -14.48
CA GLN A 121 3.77 -12.69 -13.70
C GLN A 121 5.02 -13.58 -13.48
N VAL A 122 5.83 -13.81 -14.50
CA VAL A 122 7.08 -14.58 -14.38
C VAL A 122 8.06 -13.90 -13.42
N MET A 123 8.22 -12.58 -13.51
CA MET A 123 9.09 -11.84 -12.59
C MET A 123 8.54 -11.84 -11.15
N LEU A 124 7.23 -11.72 -10.99
CA LEU A 124 6.58 -11.87 -9.68
C LEU A 124 6.88 -13.23 -9.06
N GLU A 125 6.76 -14.31 -9.83
CA GLU A 125 7.08 -15.67 -9.38
C GLU A 125 8.54 -15.80 -8.93
N LYS A 126 9.47 -15.31 -9.75
CA LYS A 126 10.91 -15.26 -9.40
C LYS A 126 11.16 -14.52 -8.08
N VAL A 127 10.51 -13.37 -7.87
CA VAL A 127 10.67 -12.57 -6.65
C VAL A 127 10.11 -13.29 -5.43
N VAL A 128 8.93 -13.92 -5.55
CA VAL A 128 8.33 -14.70 -4.45
C VAL A 128 9.22 -15.87 -4.06
N GLU A 129 9.73 -16.62 -5.03
CA GLU A 129 10.68 -17.73 -4.78
C GLU A 129 11.98 -17.25 -4.13
N LEU A 130 12.45 -16.05 -4.47
CA LEU A 130 13.64 -15.48 -3.85
C LEU A 130 13.36 -15.01 -2.41
N ALA A 131 12.20 -14.41 -2.16
CA ALA A 131 11.78 -13.97 -0.83
C ALA A 131 11.71 -15.13 0.16
N GLU A 132 11.35 -16.34 -0.31
CA GLU A 132 11.35 -17.56 0.52
C GLU A 132 12.74 -17.96 1.02
N GLN A 133 13.80 -17.51 0.33
CA GLN A 133 15.19 -17.81 0.69
C GLN A 133 15.79 -16.74 1.62
N VAL A 134 15.07 -15.62 1.84
CA VAL A 134 15.49 -14.55 2.77
C VAL A 134 15.33 -15.05 4.21
N LYS A 135 16.43 -15.01 4.97
CA LYS A 135 16.47 -15.51 6.36
C LYS A 135 15.80 -14.58 7.36
N ASP A 136 15.79 -13.28 7.06
CA ASP A 136 15.14 -12.29 7.90
C ASP A 136 13.63 -12.31 7.65
N ASN A 137 12.87 -12.66 8.69
CA ASN A 137 11.41 -12.81 8.60
C ASN A 137 10.69 -11.48 8.32
N GLU A 138 11.19 -10.37 8.86
CA GLU A 138 10.58 -9.06 8.64
C GLU A 138 10.79 -8.61 7.19
N GLN A 139 12.02 -8.77 6.67
CA GLN A 139 12.33 -8.49 5.28
C GLN A 139 11.55 -9.39 4.31
N GLN A 140 11.47 -10.69 4.59
CA GLN A 140 10.68 -11.63 3.80
C GLN A 140 9.22 -11.17 3.70
N ILE A 141 8.60 -10.81 4.82
CA ILE A 141 7.18 -10.43 4.84
C ILE A 141 6.95 -9.05 4.23
N PHE A 142 7.90 -8.14 4.39
CA PHE A 142 7.89 -6.88 3.67
C PHE A 142 7.86 -7.11 2.15
N ILE A 143 8.75 -7.95 1.63
CA ILE A 143 8.81 -8.27 0.19
C ILE A 143 7.49 -8.89 -0.26
N LEU A 144 7.02 -9.95 0.42
CA LEU A 144 5.80 -10.67 0.04
C LEU A 144 4.55 -9.79 0.09
N SER A 145 4.42 -8.96 1.13
CA SER A 145 3.29 -8.02 1.26
C SER A 145 3.38 -6.92 0.20
N GLY A 146 4.58 -6.39 -0.04
CA GLY A 146 4.83 -5.36 -1.03
C GLY A 146 4.50 -5.83 -2.43
N VAL A 147 4.93 -7.03 -2.84
CA VAL A 147 4.62 -7.56 -4.18
C VAL A 147 3.13 -7.84 -4.36
N ILE A 148 2.40 -8.27 -3.32
CA ILE A 148 0.94 -8.40 -3.39
C ILE A 148 0.30 -7.06 -3.73
N VAL A 149 0.68 -5.99 -3.03
CA VAL A 149 0.12 -4.65 -3.27
C VAL A 149 0.54 -4.12 -4.64
N ALA A 150 1.81 -4.26 -5.01
CA ALA A 150 2.33 -3.79 -6.28
C ALA A 150 1.68 -4.50 -7.49
N SER A 151 1.36 -5.79 -7.33
CA SER A 151 0.82 -6.63 -8.39
C SER A 151 -0.70 -6.71 -8.48
N ASP A 152 -1.44 -6.05 -7.58
CA ASP A 152 -2.92 -6.10 -7.51
C ASP A 152 -3.62 -5.91 -8.86
N LYS A 153 -3.06 -5.05 -9.74
CA LYS A 153 -3.63 -4.76 -11.07
C LYS A 153 -3.45 -5.89 -12.11
N PHE A 154 -2.53 -6.85 -11.92
CA PHE A 154 -2.23 -7.87 -12.93
C PHE A 154 -2.07 -9.30 -12.37
N ILE A 155 -1.92 -9.48 -11.07
CA ILE A 155 -1.72 -10.78 -10.45
C ILE A 155 -2.93 -11.70 -10.67
N ASN A 156 -2.67 -12.97 -10.98
CA ASN A 156 -3.72 -13.98 -11.00
C ASN A 156 -4.25 -14.24 -9.58
N ARG A 157 -5.57 -14.26 -9.40
CA ARG A 157 -6.24 -14.57 -8.12
C ARG A 157 -5.79 -15.89 -7.50
N GLU A 158 -5.60 -16.94 -8.30
CA GLU A 158 -5.15 -18.23 -7.78
C GLU A 158 -3.76 -18.10 -7.16
N TYR A 159 -2.86 -17.39 -7.86
CA TYR A 159 -1.50 -17.16 -7.39
C TYR A 159 -1.46 -16.25 -6.15
N LEU A 160 -2.29 -15.20 -6.11
CA LEU A 160 -2.46 -14.34 -4.95
C LEU A 160 -2.84 -15.14 -3.69
N GLU A 161 -3.78 -16.08 -3.82
CA GLU A 161 -4.19 -16.93 -2.70
C GLU A 161 -3.06 -17.88 -2.26
N GLN A 162 -2.20 -18.33 -3.18
CA GLN A 162 -1.01 -19.10 -2.81
C GLN A 162 -0.04 -18.25 -1.98
N ILE A 163 0.27 -17.02 -2.39
CA ILE A 163 1.16 -16.12 -1.63
C ILE A 163 0.55 -15.81 -0.25
N ARG A 164 -0.75 -15.49 -0.18
CA ARG A 164 -1.46 -15.22 1.08
C ARG A 164 -1.37 -16.39 2.07
N ARG A 165 -1.58 -17.62 1.58
CA ARG A 165 -1.43 -18.83 2.42
C ARG A 165 -0.01 -18.96 2.96
N ARG A 166 1.01 -18.69 2.14
CA ARG A 166 2.42 -18.74 2.56
C ARG A 166 2.69 -17.72 3.66
N ILE A 167 2.25 -16.46 3.50
CA ILE A 167 2.36 -15.43 4.54
C ILE A 167 1.64 -15.86 5.82
N ASN A 168 0.40 -16.34 5.74
CA ASN A 168 -0.39 -16.74 6.91
C ASN A 168 0.22 -17.90 7.72
N MET A 169 1.04 -18.75 7.08
CA MET A 169 1.77 -19.82 7.78
C MET A 169 3.01 -19.32 8.53
N THR A 170 3.49 -18.11 8.25
CA THR A 170 4.61 -17.51 8.98
C THR A 170 4.18 -17.00 10.35
N GLN A 171 5.11 -16.96 11.32
CA GLN A 171 4.84 -16.43 12.66
C GLN A 171 4.40 -14.96 12.63
N LEU A 172 5.01 -14.15 11.78
CA LEU A 172 4.65 -12.73 11.66
C LEU A 172 3.34 -12.54 10.86
N GLY A 173 2.99 -13.41 9.91
CA GLY A 173 1.64 -13.43 9.32
C GLY A 173 0.54 -13.73 10.35
N GLN A 174 0.79 -14.67 11.26
CA GLN A 174 -0.10 -14.93 12.40
C GLN A 174 -0.17 -13.73 13.37
N MET A 175 0.95 -13.04 13.59
CA MET A 175 0.99 -11.83 14.41
C MET A 175 0.20 -10.69 13.79
N TYR A 176 0.35 -10.43 12.49
CA TYR A 176 -0.45 -9.43 11.76
C TYR A 176 -1.96 -9.75 11.78
N GLU A 177 -2.33 -11.02 11.62
CA GLU A 177 -3.75 -11.41 11.69
C GLU A 177 -4.30 -11.21 13.11
N LYS A 178 -3.50 -11.52 14.13
CA LYS A 178 -3.84 -11.27 15.53
C LYS A 178 -4.00 -9.77 15.81
N GLU A 179 -3.10 -8.92 15.33
CA GLU A 179 -3.20 -7.46 15.45
C GLU A 179 -4.44 -6.90 14.74
N LYS A 180 -4.80 -7.41 13.56
CA LYS A 180 -6.04 -7.03 12.86
C LYS A 180 -7.27 -7.39 13.68
N ILE A 181 -7.31 -8.59 14.25
CA ILE A 181 -8.41 -9.04 15.12
C ILE A 181 -8.47 -8.17 16.38
N GLU A 182 -7.34 -7.87 17.02
CA GLU A 182 -7.28 -6.99 18.20
C GLU A 182 -7.74 -5.57 17.86
N TYR A 183 -7.33 -5.02 16.72
CA TYR A 183 -7.78 -3.71 16.25
C TYR A 183 -9.28 -3.68 15.94
N ALA A 184 -9.80 -4.71 15.27
CA ALA A 184 -11.24 -4.85 15.02
C ALA A 184 -12.02 -4.94 16.33
N ASN A 185 -11.58 -5.78 17.28
CA ASN A 185 -12.18 -5.89 18.60
C ASN A 185 -12.15 -4.56 19.36
N LYS A 186 -11.04 -3.81 19.27
CA LYS A 186 -10.94 -2.47 19.87
C LYS A 186 -11.95 -1.51 19.25
N LYS A 187 -12.11 -1.51 17.91
CA LYS A 187 -13.11 -0.68 17.22
C LYS A 187 -14.53 -1.05 17.59
N THR A 188 -14.84 -2.34 17.71
CA THR A 188 -16.14 -2.84 18.16
C THR A 188 -16.44 -2.38 19.58
N ARG A 189 -15.47 -2.50 20.50
CA ARG A 189 -15.58 -1.97 21.88
C ARG A 189 -15.78 -0.46 21.93
N GLU A 190 -14.99 0.30 21.18
CA GLU A 190 -15.14 1.77 21.09
C GLU A 190 -16.53 2.17 20.58
N MET A 191 -17.07 1.43 19.62
CA MET A 191 -18.43 1.65 19.11
C MET A 191 -19.49 1.36 20.18
N ALA A 192 -19.41 0.19 20.83
CA ALA A 192 -20.33 -0.20 21.90
C ALA A 192 -20.34 0.85 23.04
N LEU A 193 -19.17 1.33 23.47
CA LEU A 193 -19.05 2.38 24.48
C LEU A 193 -19.70 3.70 24.05
N LYS A 194 -19.56 4.09 22.77
CA LYS A 194 -20.24 5.28 22.24
C LYS A 194 -21.75 5.12 22.21
N MET A 195 -22.25 3.91 21.93
CA MET A 195 -23.68 3.60 21.93
C MET A 195 -24.26 3.59 23.35
N LEU A 196 -23.55 2.98 24.31
CA LEU A 196 -23.90 3.01 25.74
C LEU A 196 -23.99 4.45 26.27
N LYS A 197 -23.01 5.31 25.94
CA LYS A 197 -23.02 6.73 26.32
C LYS A 197 -24.21 7.52 25.74
N ARG A 198 -24.85 6.99 24.70
CA ARG A 198 -26.05 7.57 24.07
C ARG A 198 -27.34 6.93 24.57
N ASN A 199 -27.27 6.08 25.60
CA ASN A 199 -28.40 5.32 26.16
C ASN A 199 -29.13 4.47 25.10
N ILE A 200 -28.38 3.89 24.15
CA ILE A 200 -28.94 2.90 23.22
C ILE A 200 -29.16 1.59 23.99
N ASP A 201 -30.28 0.92 23.70
CA ASP A 201 -30.64 -0.35 24.35
C ASP A 201 -29.59 -1.43 24.09
N ILE A 202 -29.35 -2.29 25.09
CA ILE A 202 -28.32 -3.33 25.02
C ILE A 202 -28.62 -4.29 23.87
N VAL A 203 -29.89 -4.61 23.60
CA VAL A 203 -30.29 -5.51 22.50
C VAL A 203 -29.87 -4.92 21.15
N ASP A 204 -30.08 -3.62 20.94
CA ASP A 204 -29.68 -2.93 19.71
C ASP A 204 -28.15 -2.88 19.58
N ILE A 205 -27.42 -2.72 20.69
CA ILE A 205 -25.95 -2.76 20.69
C ILE A 205 -25.46 -4.16 20.32
N MET A 206 -26.08 -5.22 20.85
CA MET A 206 -25.74 -6.60 20.49
C MET A 206 -25.95 -6.87 19.00
N GLU A 207 -27.05 -6.40 18.43
CA GLU A 207 -27.33 -6.58 17.00
C GLU A 207 -26.30 -5.86 16.11
N VAL A 208 -25.92 -4.63 16.47
CA VAL A 208 -24.98 -3.82 15.68
C VAL A 208 -23.53 -4.27 15.83
N THR A 209 -23.13 -4.73 17.02
CA THR A 209 -21.73 -5.02 17.34
C THR A 209 -21.40 -6.51 17.33
N GLY A 210 -22.42 -7.38 17.38
CA GLY A 210 -22.27 -8.82 17.54
C GLY A 210 -21.77 -9.25 18.93
N MET A 211 -21.68 -8.32 19.89
CA MET A 211 -21.25 -8.61 21.25
C MET A 211 -22.39 -9.29 22.03
N THR A 212 -22.02 -10.12 23.00
CA THR A 212 -22.98 -10.70 23.96
C THR A 212 -23.36 -9.67 25.03
N GLU A 213 -24.53 -9.85 25.65
CA GLU A 213 -24.99 -9.03 26.77
C GLU A 213 -23.94 -8.96 27.89
N ALA A 214 -23.33 -10.10 28.25
CA ALA A 214 -22.29 -10.17 29.27
C ALA A 214 -21.02 -9.37 28.92
N GLU A 215 -20.67 -9.27 27.64
CA GLU A 215 -19.53 -8.44 27.19
C GLU A 215 -19.85 -6.95 27.25
N ILE A 216 -21.08 -6.56 26.92
CA ILE A 216 -21.55 -5.17 26.98
C ILE A 216 -21.65 -4.71 28.44
N LEU A 217 -22.19 -5.55 29.33
CA LEU A 217 -22.27 -5.25 30.77
C LEU A 217 -20.87 -5.09 31.40
N ARG A 218 -19.90 -5.93 31.04
CA ARG A 218 -18.50 -5.77 31.49
C ARG A 218 -17.89 -4.45 31.02
N LEU A 219 -18.13 -4.06 29.76
CA LEU A 219 -17.68 -2.75 29.25
C LEU A 219 -18.34 -1.57 29.99
N GLN A 220 -19.59 -1.72 30.40
CA GLN A 220 -20.31 -0.72 31.16
C GLN A 220 -19.70 -0.56 32.57
N ASP A 221 -19.39 -1.65 33.25
CA ASP A 221 -18.75 -1.63 34.57
C ASP A 221 -17.32 -1.06 34.52
N GLU A 222 -16.53 -1.43 33.51
CA GLU A 222 -15.19 -0.90 33.26
C GLU A 222 -15.19 0.62 32.98
N ALA A 223 -16.26 1.14 32.35
CA ALA A 223 -16.39 2.56 32.05
C ALA A 223 -16.88 3.42 33.24
N VAL A 224 -17.44 2.79 34.28
CA VAL A 224 -17.91 3.45 35.52
C VAL A 224 -16.80 3.51 36.59
N THR A 225 -15.76 2.69 36.46
CA THR A 225 -14.63 2.62 37.41
C THR A 225 -13.44 3.53 37.08
N VAL A 226 -13.52 4.32 36.01
CA VAL A 226 -12.51 5.32 35.58
C VAL A 226 -13.10 6.72 35.69
#